data_AF-A0A846W5J5-F1
#
_entry.id   AF-A0A846W5J5-F1
#
_cell.length_a   1.000
_cell.length_b   1.000
_cell.length_c   1.000
_cell.angle_alpha   90.00
_cell.angle_beta   90.00
_cell.angle_gamma   90.00
#
_symmetry.space_group_name_H-M   'P 1'
#
loop_
_entity.id
_entity.type
_entity.pdbx_description
1 polymer ?
#
loop_
_entity_poly.entity_id
_entity_poly.type
_entity_poly.pdbx_seq_one_letter_code
_entity_poly.pdbx_strand_id
1 'polypeptide(L)' 'MDCRAELAREVGGVVPAFELLTEAEAGELLRLFRGARENEHRALHRAIDAALSAMPAPLRGASRRIIFGER' A
#
# COMPACT_ATOMS: atom_id res chain seq x y z
N MET A 1 14.61 -2.35 -17.90
CA MET A 1 13.87 -2.57 -16.65
C MET A 1 13.10 -3.86 -16.81
N ASP A 2 13.02 -4.69 -15.76
CA ASP A 2 12.27 -5.94 -15.75
C ASP A 2 11.03 -5.75 -14.86
N CYS A 3 9.91 -5.44 -15.50
CA CYS A 3 8.63 -5.19 -14.86
C CYS A 3 8.08 -6.45 -14.18
N ARG A 4 8.44 -7.67 -14.63
CA ARG A 4 8.02 -8.91 -13.97
C ARG A 4 8.74 -9.07 -12.64
N ALA A 5 10.06 -8.85 -12.62
CA ALA A 5 10.85 -8.86 -11.40
C ALA A 5 10.40 -7.79 -10.40
N GLU A 6 10.09 -6.57 -10.90
CA GLU A 6 9.54 -5.52 -10.05
C GLU A 6 8.16 -5.87 -9.48
N LEU A 7 7.27 -6.44 -10.30
CA LEU A 7 5.95 -6.87 -9.84
C LEU A 7 6.05 -8.00 -8.81
N ALA A 8 6.92 -8.99 -9.02
CA ALA A 8 7.20 -10.05 -8.06
C ALA A 8 7.65 -9.49 -6.70
N ARG A 9 8.54 -8.49 -6.71
CA ARG A 9 8.98 -7.81 -5.48
C ARG A 9 7.81 -7.10 -4.77
N GLU A 10 6.94 -6.42 -5.51
CA GLU A 10 5.80 -5.67 -4.96
C GLU A 10 4.74 -6.58 -4.32
N VAL A 11 4.54 -7.78 -4.86
CA VAL A 11 3.61 -8.79 -4.29
C VAL A 11 4.25 -9.69 -3.23
N GLY A 12 5.54 -9.51 -2.94
CA GLY A 12 6.25 -10.22 -1.88
C GLY A 12 6.83 -11.57 -2.28
N GLY A 13 6.99 -11.85 -3.57
CA GLY A 13 7.61 -13.09 -4.04
C GLY A 13 7.40 -13.39 -5.51
N VAL A 14 8.08 -14.43 -5.98
CA VAL A 14 7.94 -14.93 -7.35
C VAL A 14 6.56 -15.54 -7.53
N VAL A 15 5.82 -15.04 -8.52
CA VAL A 15 4.52 -15.59 -8.93
C VAL A 15 4.67 -16.19 -10.32
N PRO A 16 4.57 -17.53 -10.49
CA PRO A 16 4.78 -18.19 -11.77
C PRO A 16 3.90 -17.68 -12.91
N ALA A 17 2.71 -17.15 -12.59
CA ALA A 17 1.79 -16.57 -13.58
C ALA A 17 2.37 -15.32 -14.27
N PHE A 18 3.34 -14.61 -13.66
CA PHE A 18 3.94 -13.43 -14.29
C PHE A 18 4.84 -13.77 -15.47
N GLU A 19 5.34 -15.01 -15.57
CA GLU A 19 6.09 -15.50 -16.74
C GLU A 19 5.23 -15.56 -18.00
N LEU A 20 3.91 -15.63 -17.84
CA LEU A 20 2.96 -15.62 -18.96
C LEU A 20 2.70 -14.21 -19.51
N LEU A 21 3.09 -13.17 -18.78
CA LEU A 21 2.91 -11.78 -19.18
C LEU A 21 4.03 -11.36 -20.13
N THR A 22 3.69 -10.56 -21.13
CA THR A 22 4.67 -9.74 -21.83
C THR A 22 5.21 -8.64 -20.91
N GLU A 23 6.34 -8.04 -21.30
CA GLU A 23 6.93 -6.94 -20.54
C GLU A 23 5.98 -5.75 -20.37
N ALA A 24 5.22 -5.45 -21.43
CA ALA A 24 4.24 -4.36 -21.42
C ALA A 24 3.07 -4.64 -20.46
N GLU A 25 2.54 -5.86 -20.47
CA GLU A 25 1.45 -6.26 -19.55
C GLU A 25 1.93 -6.28 -18.10
N ALA A 26 3.15 -6.76 -17.84
CA ALA A 26 3.74 -6.69 -16.52
C ALA A 26 3.91 -5.24 -16.04
N GLY A 27 4.33 -4.33 -16.93
CA GLY A 27 4.44 -2.91 -16.64
C GLY A 27 3.09 -2.25 -16.33
N GLU A 28 2.04 -2.61 -17.08
CA GLU A 28 0.69 -2.12 -16.81
C GLU A 28 0.14 -2.64 -15.47
N LEU A 29 0.30 -3.93 -15.20
CA LEU A 29 -0.12 -4.54 -13.94
C LEU A 29 0.63 -3.95 -12.74
N LEU A 30 1.93 -3.69 -12.89
CA LEU A 30 2.74 -3.01 -11.89
C LEU A 30 2.21 -1.60 -11.58
N ARG A 31 1.84 -0.84 -12.62
CA ARG A 31 1.26 0.50 -12.44
C ARG A 31 -0.09 0.45 -11.72
N LEU A 32 -0.96 -0.51 -12.08
CA LEU A 32 -2.25 -0.72 -11.41
C LEU A 32 -2.06 -1.11 -9.95
N PHE A 33 -1.12 -2.02 -9.66
CA PHE A 33 -0.83 -2.48 -8.31
C PHE A 33 -0.33 -1.33 -7.41
N ARG A 34 0.63 -0.53 -7.90
CA ARG A 34 1.12 0.65 -7.16
C ARG A 34 0.01 1.65 -6.88
N GLY A 35 -0.82 1.95 -7.89
CA GLY A 35 -1.98 2.81 -7.71
C GLY A 35 -2.99 2.29 -6.68
N ALA A 36 -3.23 0.98 -6.65
CA ALA A 36 -4.09 0.34 -5.67
C ALA A 36 -3.52 0.46 -4.24
N ARG A 37 -2.21 0.20 -4.06
CA ARG A 37 -1.53 0.35 -2.76
C ARG A 37 -1.57 1.77 -2.24
N GLU A 38 -1.35 2.76 -3.09
CA GLU A 38 -1.46 4.18 -2.71
C GLU A 38 -2.89 4.55 -2.31
N ASN A 39 -3.90 3.99 -2.98
CA ASN A 39 -5.28 4.22 -2.60
C ASN A 39 -5.63 3.56 -1.26
N GLU A 40 -5.17 2.32 -1.04
CA GLU A 40 -5.34 1.61 0.23
C GLU A 40 -4.67 2.37 1.39
N HIS A 41 -3.44 2.85 1.20
CA HIS A 41 -2.73 3.63 2.20
C HIS A 41 -3.48 4.93 2.55
N ARG A 42 -4.01 5.63 1.54
CA ARG A 42 -4.85 6.82 1.77
C ARG A 42 -6.16 6.49 2.48
N ALA A 43 -6.80 5.37 2.13
CA ALA A 43 -8.02 4.92 2.79
C ALA A 43 -7.77 4.57 4.26
N LEU A 44 -6.66 3.89 4.56
CA LEU A 44 -6.25 3.56 5.92
C LEU A 44 -5.98 4.81 6.75
N HIS A 45 -5.25 5.80 6.21
CA HIS A 45 -5.02 7.06 6.91
C HIS A 45 -6.31 7.80 7.23
N ARG A 46 -7.25 7.87 6.28
CA ARG A 46 -8.57 8.47 6.54
C ARG A 46 -9.33 7.74 7.64
N ALA A 47 -9.25 6.41 7.68
CA ALA A 47 -9.88 5.61 8.73
C ALA A 47 -9.25 5.87 10.11
N ILE A 48 -7.92 5.99 10.18
CA ILE A 48 -7.20 6.37 11.42
C ILE A 48 -7.62 7.76 11.88
N ASP A 49 -7.65 8.74 10.98
CA ASP A 49 -8.05 10.12 11.31
C ASP A 49 -9.50 10.17 11.80
N ALA A 50 -10.40 9.41 11.17
CA ALA A 50 -11.78 9.27 11.61
C ALA A 50 -11.88 8.64 13.01
N ALA A 51 -11.12 7.58 13.30
CA ALA A 51 -11.10 6.95 14.61
C ALA A 51 -10.57 7.89 15.71
N LEU A 52 -9.56 8.72 15.40
CA LEU A 52 -8.97 9.67 16.33
C LEU A 52 -9.76 10.98 16.46
N SER A 53 -10.76 11.21 15.60
CA SER A 53 -11.57 12.43 15.63
C SER A 53 -12.26 12.65 16.98
N ALA A 54 -12.67 11.56 17.64
CA ALA A 54 -13.29 11.55 18.97
C ALA A 54 -12.31 11.88 20.11
N MET A 55 -10.99 11.83 19.87
CA MET A 55 -9.99 12.13 20.89
C MET A 55 -9.75 13.65 21.03
N PRO A 56 -9.50 14.15 22.25
CA PRO A 56 -9.02 15.51 22.46
C PRO A 56 -7.73 15.78 21.66
N ALA A 57 -7.66 16.95 21.02
CA ALA A 57 -6.55 17.33 20.15
C ALA A 57 -5.13 17.07 20.73
N PRO A 58 -4.81 17.40 22.00
CA PRO A 58 -3.47 17.16 22.55
C PRO A 58 -3.11 15.67 22.67
N LEU A 59 -4.10 14.77 22.73
CA LEU A 59 -3.87 13.32 22.87
C LEU A 59 -3.85 12.57 21.53
N ARG A 60 -4.30 13.19 20.43
CA ARG A 60 -4.43 12.51 19.12
C ARG A 60 -3.12 11.91 18.63
N GLY A 61 -2.01 12.66 18.72
CA GLY A 61 -0.71 12.20 18.26
C GLY A 61 -0.19 10.99 19.06
N ALA A 62 -0.29 11.05 20.39
CA ALA A 62 0.08 9.94 21.26
C ALA A 62 -0.80 8.70 21.01
N SER A 63 -2.12 8.90 20.88
CA SER A 63 -3.08 7.83 20.63
C SER A 63 -2.84 7.17 19.28
N ARG A 64 -2.48 7.94 18.25
CA ARG A 64 -2.10 7.40 16.93
C ARG A 64 -0.93 6.45 17.05
N ARG A 65 0.16 6.87 17.71
CA ARG A 65 1.38 6.06 17.88
C ARG A 65 1.12 4.79 18.70
N ILE A 66 0.31 4.88 19.76
CA ILE A 66 0.02 3.73 20.63
C ILE A 66 -0.90 2.71 19.94
N ILE A 67 -1.99 3.16 19.29
CA ILE A 67 -3.03 2.28 18.75
C ILE A 67 -2.65 1.74 17.37
N PHE A 68 -2.01 2.55 16.53
CA PHE A 68 -1.75 2.21 15.13
C PHE A 68 -0.25 2.06 14.79
N GLY A 69 0.65 2.30 15.76
CA GLY A 69 2.09 2.23 15.59
C GLY A 69 2.70 3.45 14.87
N GLU A 70 4.03 3.45 14.76
CA GLU A 70 4.75 4.31 13.82
C GLU A 70 5.05 3.51 12.55
N ARG A 71 4.57 4.00 11.41
CA ARG A 71 5.05 3.62 10.08
C ARG A 71 5.49 4.87 9.36
#